data_AF-A0A833GNF8-F1
#
_entry.id   AF-A0A833GNF8-F1
#
_cell.length_a   1.000
_cell.length_b   1.000
_cell.length_c   1.000
_cell.angle_alpha   90.00
_cell.angle_beta   90.00
_cell.angle_gamma   90.00
#
_symmetry.space_group_name_H-M   'P 1'
#
loop_
_entity.id
_entity.type
_entity.pdbx_description
1 polymer ?
#
loop_
_entity_poly.entity_id
_entity_poly.type
_entity_poly.pdbx_seq_one_letter_code
_entity_poly.pdbx_strand_id
1 'polypeptide(L)'
;MSVPNDRLSPERNLTADEIRAELARVKPGATDALGEAIAGHAKRSGQHPRELLNEVIARALTTRAIPADVAFEAVLAGIARSIASGINIARARGKIVDLPVEELFETLPVGGYIVSSPDEIIERERIRQLCADAIERLARNDAKRAALIDAIDQGMRGEDLADALEISKRDLASMRKALKREVQRIWPEVAEQIAGV
;
A
#
# COMPACT_ATOMS: atom_id res chain seq x y z
N MET A 1 -13.82 -24.00 -23.74
CA MET A 1 -14.95 -23.54 -22.92
C MET A 1 -14.44 -22.35 -22.11
N SER A 2 -14.69 -21.13 -22.59
CA SER A 2 -14.24 -19.90 -21.92
C SER A 2 -15.13 -19.63 -20.71
N VAL A 3 -14.49 -19.42 -19.56
CA VAL A 3 -15.14 -18.83 -18.39
C VAL A 3 -15.11 -17.32 -18.60
N PRO A 4 -16.24 -16.60 -18.53
CA PRO A 4 -16.24 -15.14 -18.58
C PRO A 4 -15.62 -14.61 -17.28
N ASN A 5 -14.53 -13.85 -17.38
CA ASN A 5 -13.93 -13.15 -16.25
C ASN A 5 -14.32 -11.67 -16.36
N ASP A 6 -15.57 -11.37 -15.99
CA ASP A 6 -16.04 -10.01 -15.73
C ASP A 6 -15.32 -9.49 -14.47
N ARG A 7 -14.19 -8.81 -14.64
CA ARG A 7 -13.66 -7.90 -13.61
C ARG A 7 -13.99 -6.48 -14.05
N LEU A 8 -15.23 -6.11 -13.80
CA LEU A 8 -15.71 -4.74 -13.91
C LEU A 8 -14.87 -3.87 -12.97
N SER A 9 -14.37 -2.74 -13.48
CA SER A 9 -13.95 -1.64 -12.60
C SER A 9 -15.09 -1.33 -11.65
N PRO A 10 -14.83 -1.06 -10.36
CA PRO A 10 -15.91 -0.87 -9.41
C PRO A 10 -16.79 0.29 -9.86
N GLU A 11 -18.08 0.01 -10.05
CA GLU A 11 -19.06 1.02 -10.46
C GLU A 11 -19.12 2.17 -9.46
N ARG A 12 -18.70 1.93 -8.21
CA ARG A 12 -18.73 2.91 -7.12
C ARG A 12 -17.74 2.56 -6.00
N ASN A 13 -17.16 3.59 -5.38
CA ASN A 13 -16.47 3.47 -4.10
C ASN A 13 -17.44 3.70 -2.93
N LEU A 14 -17.20 3.04 -1.79
CA LEU A 14 -17.92 3.29 -0.55
C LEU A 14 -17.63 4.71 -0.03
N THR A 15 -18.67 5.38 0.44
CA THR A 15 -18.57 6.63 1.18
C THR A 15 -18.07 6.40 2.61
N ALA A 16 -17.59 7.44 3.28
CA ALA A 16 -17.10 7.32 4.65
C ALA A 16 -18.17 6.79 5.64
N ASP A 17 -19.44 7.14 5.42
CA ASP A 17 -20.55 6.66 6.25
C ASP A 17 -20.88 5.18 5.99
N GLU A 18 -20.75 4.73 4.74
CA GLU A 18 -20.89 3.31 4.39
C GLU A 18 -19.74 2.47 4.95
N ILE A 19 -18.51 2.99 4.92
CA ILE A 19 -17.36 2.35 5.56
C ILE A 19 -17.59 2.22 7.07
N ARG A 20 -18.12 3.25 7.74
CA ARG A 20 -18.50 3.17 9.17
C ARG A 20 -19.59 2.13 9.41
N ALA A 21 -20.58 2.04 8.53
CA ALA A 21 -21.66 1.06 8.64
C ALA A 21 -21.14 -0.39 8.49
N GLU A 22 -20.23 -0.64 7.55
CA GLU A 22 -19.59 -1.95 7.39
C GLU A 22 -18.66 -2.27 8.57
N LEU A 23 -17.87 -1.30 9.05
CA LEU A 23 -17.05 -1.47 10.25
C LEU A 23 -17.88 -1.83 11.49
N ALA A 24 -19.08 -1.28 11.63
CA ALA A 24 -19.98 -1.60 12.74
C ALA A 24 -20.49 -3.06 12.68
N ARG A 25 -20.44 -3.71 11.52
CA ARG A 25 -20.78 -5.13 11.35
C ARG A 25 -19.61 -6.06 11.68
N VAL A 26 -18.38 -5.58 11.55
CA VAL A 26 -17.17 -6.31 11.94
C VAL A 26 -17.18 -6.45 13.46
N LYS A 27 -17.25 -7.69 13.97
CA LYS A 27 -17.17 -7.98 15.41
C LYS A 27 -15.72 -8.26 15.80
N PRO A 28 -15.00 -7.33 16.46
CA PRO A 28 -13.63 -7.58 16.87
C PRO A 28 -13.62 -8.66 17.95
N GLY A 29 -13.09 -9.85 17.63
CA GLY A 29 -12.97 -10.97 18.57
C GLY A 29 -13.74 -12.23 18.20
N ALA A 30 -14.50 -12.23 17.10
CA ALA A 30 -14.95 -13.49 16.51
C ALA A 30 -13.75 -14.20 15.86
N THR A 31 -13.67 -15.53 16.00
CA THR A 31 -12.80 -16.37 15.17
C THR A 31 -13.37 -16.38 13.75
N ASP A 32 -13.11 -15.31 13.02
CA ASP A 32 -13.48 -15.13 11.63
C ASP A 32 -12.23 -15.07 10.73
N ALA A 33 -12.42 -15.26 9.43
CA ALA A 33 -11.34 -15.30 8.45
C ALA A 33 -10.48 -14.01 8.47
N LEU A 34 -11.07 -12.87 8.85
CA LEU A 34 -10.36 -11.61 9.02
C LEU A 34 -9.43 -11.65 10.24
N GLY A 35 -9.91 -12.13 11.40
CA GLY A 35 -9.11 -12.30 12.60
C GLY A 35 -7.89 -13.21 12.38
N GLU A 36 -8.07 -14.33 11.67
CA GLU A 36 -6.97 -15.22 11.30
C GLU A 36 -5.96 -14.55 10.36
N ALA A 37 -6.43 -13.81 9.35
CA ALA A 37 -5.56 -13.07 8.44
C ALA A 37 -4.74 -12.01 9.20
N ILE A 38 -5.40 -11.22 10.06
CA ILE A 38 -4.75 -10.21 10.90
C ILE A 38 -3.70 -10.84 11.82
N ALA A 39 -4.04 -11.93 12.50
CA ALA A 39 -3.09 -12.65 13.36
C ALA A 39 -1.87 -13.17 12.57
N GLY A 40 -2.10 -13.73 11.38
CA GLY A 40 -1.04 -14.22 10.50
C GLY A 40 -0.14 -13.10 9.95
N HIS A 41 -0.68 -11.92 9.69
CA HIS A 41 0.09 -10.75 9.29
C HIS A 41 0.87 -10.13 10.46
N ALA A 42 0.22 -10.00 11.62
CA ALA A 42 0.81 -9.48 12.85
C ALA A 42 2.00 -10.33 13.30
N LYS A 43 1.87 -11.66 13.28
CA LYS A 43 2.97 -12.59 13.58
C LYS A 43 4.16 -12.39 12.64
N ARG A 44 3.92 -12.17 11.34
CA ARG A 44 4.97 -11.97 10.34
C ARG A 44 5.62 -10.59 10.42
N SER A 45 4.90 -9.57 10.87
CA SER A 45 5.43 -8.22 11.06
C SER A 45 5.97 -7.99 12.48
N GLY A 46 5.80 -8.94 13.41
CA GLY A 46 6.18 -8.78 14.81
C GLY A 46 5.37 -7.70 15.54
N GLN A 47 4.11 -7.51 15.13
CA GLN A 47 3.17 -6.56 15.73
C GLN A 47 2.13 -7.30 16.57
N HIS A 48 1.50 -6.61 17.52
CA HIS A 48 0.37 -7.20 18.22
C HIS A 48 -0.88 -7.21 17.31
N PRO A 49 -1.67 -8.31 17.24
CA PRO A 49 -2.83 -8.40 16.34
C PRO A 49 -3.84 -7.26 16.49
N ARG A 50 -4.05 -6.81 17.74
CA ARG A 50 -4.97 -5.70 18.04
C ARG A 50 -4.46 -4.34 17.51
N GLU A 51 -3.16 -4.11 17.56
CA GLU A 51 -2.55 -2.88 17.04
C GLU A 51 -2.65 -2.85 15.52
N LEU A 52 -2.34 -3.97 14.88
CA LEU A 52 -2.49 -4.10 13.43
C LEU A 52 -3.94 -3.91 12.99
N LEU A 53 -4.91 -4.47 13.73
CA LEU A 53 -6.33 -4.27 13.43
C LEU A 53 -6.74 -2.80 13.55
N ASN A 54 -6.34 -2.10 14.62
CA ASN A 54 -6.64 -0.68 14.80
C ASN A 54 -6.08 0.16 13.66
N GLU A 55 -4.85 -0.11 13.23
CA GLU A 55 -4.20 0.58 12.12
C GLU A 55 -4.90 0.31 10.78
N VAL A 56 -5.36 -0.92 10.57
CA VAL A 56 -6.16 -1.31 9.40
C VAL A 56 -7.47 -0.53 9.35
N ILE A 57 -8.18 -0.44 10.48
CA ILE A 57 -9.43 0.32 10.59
C ILE A 57 -9.19 1.81 10.36
N ALA A 58 -8.15 2.39 10.97
CA ALA A 58 -7.78 3.79 10.78
C ALA A 58 -7.44 4.10 9.31
N ARG A 59 -6.71 3.21 8.62
CA ARG A 59 -6.44 3.34 7.19
C ARG A 59 -7.68 3.17 6.33
N ALA A 60 -8.57 2.24 6.65
CA ALA A 60 -9.83 2.07 5.92
C ALA A 60 -10.72 3.32 6.00
N LEU A 61 -10.79 3.96 7.17
CA LEU A 61 -11.55 5.20 7.36
C LEU A 61 -10.96 6.43 6.66
N THR A 62 -9.65 6.42 6.38
CA THR A 62 -8.93 7.55 5.78
C THR A 62 -8.65 7.37 4.28
N THR A 63 -8.74 6.14 3.78
CA THR A 63 -8.55 5.82 2.37
C THR A 63 -9.83 6.14 1.60
N ARG A 64 -9.72 6.98 0.57
CA ARG A 64 -10.87 7.50 -0.20
C ARG A 64 -11.44 6.53 -1.25
N ALA A 65 -10.84 5.37 -1.47
CA ALA A 65 -11.23 4.43 -2.52
C ALA A 65 -11.31 3.00 -1.97
N ILE A 66 -12.44 2.65 -1.34
CA ILE A 66 -12.80 1.27 -1.07
C ILE A 66 -13.87 0.87 -2.11
N PRO A 67 -13.58 -0.06 -3.03
CA PRO A 67 -14.54 -0.56 -4.00
C PRO A 67 -15.77 -1.17 -3.31
N ALA A 68 -16.98 -0.82 -3.75
CA ALA A 68 -18.22 -1.34 -3.16
C ALA A 68 -18.55 -2.80 -3.55
N ASP A 69 -17.94 -3.29 -4.62
CA ASP A 69 -18.08 -4.63 -5.20
C ASP A 69 -17.12 -5.67 -4.59
N VAL A 70 -16.17 -5.23 -3.76
CA VAL A 70 -15.22 -6.10 -3.06
C VAL A 70 -15.68 -6.34 -1.63
N ALA A 71 -15.63 -7.60 -1.18
CA ALA A 71 -15.91 -7.95 0.21
C ALA A 71 -15.06 -7.11 1.18
N PHE A 72 -15.71 -6.44 2.11
CA PHE A 72 -15.07 -5.46 2.98
C PHE A 72 -13.93 -6.08 3.81
N GLU A 73 -14.11 -7.32 4.26
CA GLU A 73 -13.09 -8.10 4.98
C GLU A 73 -11.85 -8.38 4.11
N ALA A 74 -12.03 -8.61 2.82
CA ALA A 74 -10.92 -8.82 1.88
C ALA A 74 -10.12 -7.52 1.69
N VAL A 75 -10.79 -6.37 1.68
CA VAL A 75 -10.15 -5.05 1.66
C VAL A 75 -9.31 -4.84 2.93
N LEU A 76 -9.89 -5.10 4.10
CA LEU A 76 -9.18 -4.97 5.38
C LEU A 76 -7.96 -5.91 5.46
N ALA A 77 -8.08 -7.14 4.98
CA ALA A 77 -6.95 -8.07 4.87
C ALA A 77 -5.87 -7.56 3.91
N GLY A 78 -6.26 -6.95 2.79
CA GLY A 78 -5.34 -6.30 1.85
C GLY A 78 -4.58 -5.13 2.47
N ILE A 79 -5.27 -4.27 3.23
CA ILE A 79 -4.66 -3.18 3.99
C ILE A 79 -3.68 -3.75 5.03
N ALA A 80 -4.08 -4.78 5.79
CA ALA A 80 -3.22 -5.44 6.78
C ALA A 80 -1.93 -6.00 6.17
N ARG A 81 -2.05 -6.64 5.00
CA ARG A 81 -0.91 -7.14 4.23
C ARG A 81 0.04 -6.01 3.81
N SER A 82 -0.51 -4.89 3.35
CA SER A 82 0.28 -3.72 2.95
C SER A 82 1.08 -3.15 4.12
N ILE A 83 0.43 -2.96 5.28
CA ILE A 83 1.05 -2.49 6.52
C ILE A 83 2.18 -3.44 6.94
N ALA A 84 1.88 -4.73 7.05
CA ALA A 84 2.85 -5.75 7.47
C ALA A 84 4.05 -5.82 6.50
N SER A 85 3.82 -5.66 5.20
CA SER A 85 4.88 -5.59 4.20
C SER A 85 5.74 -4.35 4.39
N GLY A 86 5.15 -3.18 4.65
CA GLY A 86 5.87 -1.94 4.91
C GLY A 86 6.79 -2.07 6.14
N ILE A 87 6.26 -2.61 7.24
CA ILE A 87 7.02 -2.87 8.48
C ILE A 87 8.21 -3.81 8.22
N ASN A 88 7.98 -4.90 7.49
CA ASN A 88 9.05 -5.86 7.19
C ASN A 88 10.13 -5.27 6.28
N ILE A 89 9.75 -4.43 5.32
CA ILE A 89 10.73 -3.71 4.49
C ILE A 89 11.51 -2.70 5.32
N ALA A 90 10.84 -1.95 6.20
CA ALA A 90 11.49 -1.02 7.13
C ALA A 90 12.48 -1.74 8.05
N ARG A 91 12.09 -2.88 8.63
CA ARG A 91 12.96 -3.73 9.46
C ARG A 91 14.13 -4.34 8.67
N ALA A 92 13.90 -4.75 7.43
CA ALA A 92 14.97 -5.26 6.58
C ALA A 92 15.99 -4.17 6.20
N ARG A 93 15.55 -2.90 6.14
CA ARG A 93 16.40 -1.73 5.84
C ARG A 93 17.08 -1.17 7.09
N GLY A 94 16.45 -1.26 8.25
CA GLY A 94 17.01 -0.88 9.55
C GLY A 94 17.43 -2.12 10.33
N LYS A 95 18.72 -2.50 10.24
CA LYS A 95 19.38 -3.24 11.34
C LYS A 95 19.10 -2.44 12.61
N ILE A 96 18.34 -3.05 13.52
CA ILE A 96 17.88 -2.46 14.78
C ILE A 96 19.11 -1.98 15.55
N VAL A 97 19.27 -0.66 15.68
CA VAL A 97 20.04 -0.07 16.77
C VAL A 97 19.09 -0.14 17.96
N ASP A 98 19.36 -1.04 18.90
CA ASP A 98 18.75 -1.00 20.23
C ASP A 98 19.17 0.32 20.86
N LEU A 99 18.29 1.32 20.83
CA LEU A 99 18.39 2.45 21.71
C LEU A 99 17.63 2.11 22.99
N PRO A 100 18.25 2.26 24.18
CA PRO A 100 17.58 2.02 25.45
C PRO A 100 16.30 2.85 25.57
N VAL A 101 15.25 2.21 26.08
CA VAL A 101 13.88 2.73 26.17
C VAL A 101 13.81 4.03 27.00
N GLU A 102 14.82 4.29 27.82
CA GLU A 102 14.91 5.43 28.71
C GLU A 102 15.07 6.79 28.00
N GLU A 103 15.65 6.87 26.80
CA GLU A 103 15.81 8.15 26.05
C GLU A 103 14.57 8.53 25.20
N LEU A 104 13.65 7.59 24.97
CA LEU A 104 12.45 7.81 24.15
C LEU A 104 11.32 8.55 24.89
N PHE A 105 11.29 8.47 26.22
CA PHE A 105 10.23 9.11 27.00
C PHE A 105 10.40 10.62 27.15
N GLU A 106 11.63 11.15 27.05
CA GLU A 106 11.88 12.59 27.17
C GLU A 106 11.61 13.37 25.88
N THR A 107 11.51 12.68 24.73
CA THR A 107 11.33 13.30 23.40
C THR A 107 9.92 13.14 22.82
N LEU A 108 9.05 12.35 23.44
CA LEU A 108 7.67 12.15 22.98
C LEU A 108 6.71 13.14 23.68
N PRO A 109 6.03 14.04 22.95
CA PRO A 109 4.96 14.83 23.54
C PRO A 109 3.84 13.90 24.02
N VAL A 110 3.46 14.05 25.29
CA VAL A 110 2.40 13.30 25.96
C VAL A 110 1.09 13.50 25.19
N GLY A 111 0.72 12.51 24.38
CA GLY A 111 -0.54 12.53 23.63
C GLY A 111 -0.49 11.99 22.21
N GLY A 112 0.23 10.90 21.94
CA GLY A 112 -0.12 9.84 20.97
C GLY A 112 -0.48 10.16 19.50
N TYR A 113 -0.51 11.42 19.09
CA TYR A 113 -0.75 11.84 17.71
C TYR A 113 0.51 12.54 17.24
N ILE A 114 1.26 11.88 16.36
CA ILE A 114 2.23 12.57 15.51
C ILE A 114 1.40 13.41 14.54
N VAL A 115 1.01 14.61 14.96
CA VAL A 115 0.46 15.60 14.05
C VAL A 115 1.65 16.05 13.22
N SER A 116 1.71 15.61 11.97
CA SER A 116 2.74 16.09 11.06
C SER A 116 2.69 17.61 11.04
N SER A 117 3.84 18.26 11.18
CA SER A 117 3.90 19.71 11.11
C SER A 117 3.37 20.19 9.74
N PRO A 118 2.86 21.43 9.62
CA PRO A 118 2.48 21.97 8.31
C PRO A 118 3.58 21.83 7.26
N ASP A 119 4.85 22.02 7.66
CA ASP A 119 6.01 21.87 6.79
C ASP A 119 6.22 20.42 6.37
N GLU A 120 6.02 19.44 7.26
CA GLU A 120 6.08 18.02 6.91
C GLU A 120 4.95 17.59 5.96
N ILE A 121 3.76 18.18 6.09
CA ILE A 121 2.64 17.92 5.18
C ILE A 121 2.94 18.48 3.79
N ILE A 122 3.46 19.71 3.73
CA ILE A 122 3.87 20.38 2.48
C ILE A 122 4.97 19.58 1.80
N GLU A 123 5.99 19.17 2.54
CA GLU A 123 7.11 18.40 2.00
C GLU A 123 6.66 17.02 1.52
N ARG A 124 5.78 16.35 2.25
CA ARG A 124 5.20 15.07 1.82
C ARG A 124 4.40 15.21 0.53
N GLU A 125 3.62 16.28 0.39
CA GLU A 125 2.85 16.53 -0.83
C GLU A 125 3.77 16.88 -2.01
N ARG A 126 4.85 17.63 -1.77
CA ARG A 126 5.89 17.90 -2.78
C ARG A 126 6.52 16.62 -3.29
N ILE A 127 6.99 15.75 -2.39
CA ILE A 127 7.59 14.45 -2.76
C ILE A 127 6.57 13.58 -3.50
N ARG A 128 5.30 13.61 -3.08
CA ARG A 128 4.21 12.89 -3.76
C ARG A 128 4.06 13.37 -5.20
N GLN A 129 4.06 14.67 -5.45
CA GLN A 129 3.96 15.24 -6.81
C GLN A 129 5.15 14.85 -7.68
N LEU A 130 6.38 14.96 -7.15
CA LEU A 130 7.58 14.53 -7.87
C LEU A 130 7.53 13.05 -8.26
N CYS A 131 7.06 12.18 -7.36
CA CYS A 131 6.85 10.77 -7.66
C CYS A 131 5.76 10.55 -8.71
N ALA A 132 4.65 11.28 -8.64
CA ALA A 132 3.55 11.17 -9.60
C ALA A 132 4.02 11.57 -11.02
N ASP A 133 4.75 12.68 -11.14
CA ASP A 133 5.32 13.14 -12.40
C ASP A 133 6.31 12.11 -12.98
N ALA A 134 7.13 11.50 -12.12
CA ALA A 134 8.05 10.45 -12.54
C ALA A 134 7.32 9.21 -13.08
N ILE A 135 6.21 8.81 -12.44
CA ILE A 135 5.35 7.72 -12.90
C ILE A 135 4.71 8.07 -14.25
N GLU A 136 4.20 9.29 -14.41
CA GLU A 136 3.59 9.74 -15.66
C GLU A 136 4.61 9.74 -16.81
N ARG A 137 5.84 10.22 -16.55
CA ARG A 137 6.96 10.17 -17.51
C ARG A 137 7.28 8.74 -17.94
N LEU A 138 7.21 7.76 -17.03
CA LEU A 138 7.43 6.35 -17.37
C LEU A 138 6.30 5.80 -18.25
N ALA A 139 5.05 6.18 -17.98
CA ALA A 139 3.87 5.67 -18.69
C ALA A 139 3.70 6.27 -20.10
N ARG A 140 4.11 7.54 -20.31
CA ARG A 140 3.76 8.35 -21.50
C ARG A 140 4.10 7.74 -22.87
N ASN A 141 5.17 6.96 -22.96
CA ASN A 141 5.71 6.49 -24.25
C ASN A 141 5.46 4.99 -24.53
N ASP A 142 4.79 4.28 -23.63
CA ASP A 142 4.66 2.82 -23.73
C ASP A 142 3.36 2.36 -23.05
N ALA A 143 2.33 2.12 -23.85
CA ALA A 143 1.00 1.71 -23.37
C ALA A 143 1.04 0.39 -22.56
N LYS A 144 1.95 -0.54 -22.93
CA LYS A 144 2.11 -1.80 -22.18
C LYS A 144 2.76 -1.56 -20.83
N ARG A 145 3.66 -0.57 -20.73
CA ARG A 145 4.27 -0.15 -19.47
C ARG A 145 3.30 0.62 -18.59
N ALA A 146 2.45 1.48 -19.17
CA ALA A 146 1.36 2.12 -18.44
C ALA A 146 0.45 1.07 -17.79
N ALA A 147 -0.02 0.10 -18.58
CA ALA A 147 -0.84 -1.01 -18.07
C ALA A 147 -0.12 -1.82 -16.98
N LEU A 148 1.19 -2.07 -17.11
CA LEU A 148 1.99 -2.72 -16.08
C LEU A 148 2.07 -1.92 -14.79
N ILE A 149 2.22 -0.59 -14.87
CA ILE A 149 2.26 0.30 -13.70
C ILE A 149 0.90 0.31 -13.01
N ASP A 150 -0.18 0.46 -13.77
CA ASP A 150 -1.55 0.49 -13.23
C ASP A 150 -1.91 -0.83 -12.54
N ALA A 151 -1.56 -1.96 -13.14
CA ALA A 151 -1.80 -3.27 -12.54
C ALA A 151 -0.96 -3.50 -11.26
N ILE A 152 0.24 -2.92 -11.18
CA ILE A 152 1.06 -2.92 -9.94
C ILE A 152 0.42 -2.03 -8.87
N ASP A 153 -0.12 -0.86 -9.23
CA ASP A 153 -0.82 0.05 -8.32
C ASP A 153 -2.07 -0.60 -7.72
N GLN A 154 -2.78 -1.39 -8.53
CA GLN A 154 -3.90 -2.24 -8.10
C GLN A 154 -3.48 -3.46 -7.26
N GLY A 155 -2.18 -3.63 -6.99
CA GLY A 155 -1.64 -4.68 -6.13
C GLY A 155 -1.47 -6.05 -6.79
N MET A 156 -1.63 -6.15 -8.12
CA MET A 156 -1.49 -7.42 -8.85
C MET A 156 -0.03 -7.89 -8.88
N ARG A 157 0.20 -9.21 -8.75
CA ARG A 157 1.55 -9.79 -8.70
C ARG A 157 1.60 -11.16 -9.36
N GLY A 158 2.79 -11.53 -9.83
CA GLY A 158 3.07 -12.90 -10.26
C GLY A 158 2.21 -13.31 -11.44
N GLU A 159 1.40 -14.35 -11.25
CA GLU A 159 0.48 -14.89 -12.24
C GLU A 159 -0.69 -13.94 -12.52
N ASP A 160 -1.31 -13.38 -11.47
CA ASP A 160 -2.41 -12.41 -11.62
C ASP A 160 -2.02 -11.20 -12.47
N LEU A 161 -0.76 -10.77 -12.38
CA LEU A 161 -0.23 -9.66 -13.18
C LEU A 161 0.07 -10.06 -14.62
N ALA A 162 0.47 -11.31 -14.86
CA ALA A 162 0.70 -11.82 -16.21
C ALA A 162 -0.65 -11.99 -16.94
N ASP A 163 -1.64 -12.52 -16.23
CA ASP A 163 -2.99 -12.74 -16.74
C ASP A 163 -3.69 -11.40 -17.04
N ALA A 164 -3.59 -10.41 -16.14
CA ALA A 164 -4.16 -9.08 -16.35
C ALA A 164 -3.56 -8.32 -17.55
N LEU A 165 -2.33 -8.66 -17.94
CA LEU A 165 -1.64 -8.07 -19.09
C LEU A 165 -1.73 -8.94 -20.35
N GLU A 166 -2.38 -10.10 -20.26
CA GLU A 166 -2.48 -11.11 -21.32
C GLU A 166 -1.11 -11.51 -21.91
N ILE A 167 -0.09 -11.64 -21.06
CA ILE A 167 1.28 -11.98 -21.46
C ILE A 167 1.81 -13.22 -20.74
N SER A 168 2.83 -13.84 -21.31
CA SER A 168 3.52 -14.94 -20.64
C SER A 168 4.30 -14.45 -19.41
N LYS A 169 4.49 -15.34 -18.42
CA LYS A 169 5.37 -15.06 -17.26
C LYS A 169 6.79 -14.66 -17.67
N ARG A 170 7.28 -15.16 -18.81
CA ARG A 170 8.59 -14.79 -19.38
C ARG A 170 8.57 -13.34 -19.86
N ASP A 171 7.54 -12.94 -20.58
CA ASP A 171 7.40 -11.58 -21.10
C ASP A 171 7.19 -10.57 -19.96
N LEU A 172 6.41 -10.95 -18.93
CA LEU A 172 6.28 -10.15 -17.71
C LEU A 172 7.63 -9.92 -17.03
N ALA A 173 8.48 -10.95 -16.93
CA ALA A 173 9.82 -10.80 -16.35
C ALA A 173 10.70 -9.85 -17.18
N SER A 174 10.61 -9.92 -18.51
CA SER A 174 11.30 -9.00 -19.43
C SER A 174 10.79 -7.57 -19.29
N MET A 175 9.48 -7.35 -19.24
CA MET A 175 8.87 -6.03 -19.04
C MET A 175 9.24 -5.42 -17.69
N ARG A 176 9.23 -6.21 -16.61
CA ARG A 176 9.69 -5.75 -15.29
C ARG A 176 11.15 -5.34 -15.29
N LYS A 177 12.02 -6.06 -16.01
CA LYS A 177 13.44 -5.67 -16.17
C LYS A 177 13.56 -4.36 -16.96
N ALA A 178 12.80 -4.19 -18.03
CA ALA A 178 12.80 -2.96 -18.82
C ALA A 178 12.31 -1.76 -17.99
N LEU A 179 11.17 -1.90 -17.30
CA LEU A 179 10.65 -0.88 -16.39
C LEU A 179 11.67 -0.52 -15.30
N LYS A 180 12.31 -1.51 -14.68
CA LYS A 180 13.35 -1.27 -13.67
C LYS A 180 14.52 -0.44 -14.22
N ARG A 181 14.99 -0.73 -15.43
CA ARG A 181 16.08 0.03 -16.08
C ARG A 181 15.67 1.48 -16.34
N GLU A 182 14.45 1.69 -16.77
CA GLU A 182 13.92 3.03 -17.03
C GLU A 182 13.75 3.84 -15.74
N VAL A 183 13.24 3.21 -14.68
CA VAL A 183 13.21 3.80 -13.33
C VAL A 183 14.62 4.19 -12.91
N GLN A 184 15.61 3.30 -13.06
CA GLN A 184 17.00 3.59 -12.70
C GLN A 184 17.60 4.75 -13.50
N ARG A 185 17.11 5.02 -14.72
CA ARG A 185 17.56 6.12 -15.56
C ARG A 185 17.00 7.46 -15.09
N ILE A 186 15.72 7.51 -14.69
CA ILE A 186 15.05 8.75 -14.29
C ILE A 186 15.20 9.07 -12.80
N TRP A 187 15.40 8.04 -11.96
CA TRP A 187 15.42 8.19 -10.50
C TRP A 187 16.51 9.13 -9.98
N PRO A 188 17.73 9.19 -10.55
CA PRO A 188 18.73 10.15 -10.10
C PRO A 188 18.26 11.61 -10.17
N GLU A 189 17.58 12.00 -11.25
CA GLU A 189 17.01 13.35 -11.41
C GLU A 189 15.92 13.63 -10.36
N VAL A 190 15.04 12.66 -10.14
CA VAL A 190 13.96 12.77 -9.13
C VAL A 190 14.54 12.82 -7.72
N ALA A 191 15.57 12.01 -7.44
CA ALA A 191 16.24 11.99 -6.14
C ALA A 191 16.98 13.29 -5.85
N GLU A 192 17.59 13.91 -6.86
CA GLU A 192 18.19 15.23 -6.76
C GLU A 192 17.15 16.32 -6.48
N GLN A 193 15.99 16.28 -7.14
CA GLN A 193 14.88 17.20 -6.88
C GLN A 193 14.29 17.02 -5.46
N ILE A 194 14.27 15.79 -4.95
CA ILE A 194 13.88 15.52 -3.56
C ILE A 194 14.92 16.06 -2.59
N ALA A 195 16.22 15.87 -2.86
CA ALA A 195 17.32 16.24 -1.96
C ALA A 195 17.78 17.71 -2.04
N GLY A 196 17.41 18.45 -3.10
CA GLY A 196 17.85 19.82 -3.36
C GLY A 196 17.19 20.90 -2.51
N VAL A 197 16.78 20.58 -1.27
CA VAL A 197 16.26 21.52 -0.27
C VAL A 197 17.05 21.37 1.03
#